data_AF-A0A3B9CQ14-F1
#
_entry.id   AF-A0A3B9CQ14-F1
#
_cell.length_a   1.000
_cell.length_b   1.000
_cell.length_c   1.000
_cell.angle_alpha   90.00
_cell.angle_beta   90.00
_cell.angle_gamma   90.00
#
_symmetry.space_group_name_H-M   'P 1'
#
loop_
_entity.id
_entity.type
_entity.pdbx_description
1 polymer ?
#
loop_
_entity_poly.entity_id
_entity_poly.type
_entity_poly.pdbx_seq_one_letter_code
_entity_poly.pdbx_strand_id
1 'polypeptide(L)'
;RTEHMFFDHLDEMREMIFSSTKEDREKALAKLINFQRDDFTHLFRTMGGKAVTIRLLDPPLHEFLSEHHMHDDPTLAGKLASTFGVTEDDVKRRVAELVESNPMLGHRGCRLGIVYPEITAMQARAILEAACALKKEGVEVHPEIMIPLAGYKTEVDNQTAVIKETAAKVFEEQGVEVDFMTGTMIEIPRAALTAGEIAETAEFFSFGTNDLTQTGLGISRDDYKGFIGYYTENDIVPADPFQTIDQVGIGRLMKIGVGDGRETRPDLKIGICGEHGGDPKSVYFCHEIGLNYVSCSPRRIPIARLAAAQAAVEAG
;
A
#
# COMPACT_ATOMS: atom_id res chain seq x y z
N ARG A 1 5.76 -2.56 -0.25
CA ARG A 1 4.86 -2.67 -1.43
C ARG A 1 4.93 -4.12 -1.86
N THR A 2 3.85 -4.85 -1.65
CA THR A 2 3.81 -6.31 -1.83
C THR A 2 3.55 -6.71 -3.27
N GLU A 3 2.95 -5.83 -4.07
CA GLU A 3 2.78 -6.00 -5.51
C GLU A 3 4.09 -6.38 -6.23
N HIS A 4 5.22 -5.82 -5.79
CA HIS A 4 6.53 -6.11 -6.38
C HIS A 4 7.04 -7.52 -6.07
N MET A 5 6.55 -8.17 -5.01
CA MET A 5 6.90 -9.54 -4.64
C MET A 5 6.17 -10.57 -5.51
N PHE A 6 5.21 -10.13 -6.33
CA PHE A 6 4.43 -11.02 -7.18
C PHE A 6 4.83 -10.97 -8.66
N PHE A 7 5.62 -9.98 -9.10
CA PHE A 7 6.00 -9.86 -10.51
C PHE A 7 6.91 -11.01 -10.99
N ASP A 8 7.59 -11.69 -10.08
CA ASP A 8 8.36 -12.91 -10.39
C ASP A 8 7.50 -14.20 -10.25
N HIS A 9 6.24 -14.06 -9.81
CA HIS A 9 5.27 -15.14 -9.54
C HIS A 9 3.92 -14.87 -10.23
N LEU A 10 3.98 -14.42 -11.49
CA LEU A 10 2.81 -14.00 -12.25
C LEU A 10 1.83 -15.13 -12.53
N ASP A 11 2.30 -16.36 -12.72
CA ASP A 11 1.42 -17.47 -13.07
C ASP A 11 0.51 -17.84 -11.90
N GLU A 12 1.04 -17.90 -10.67
CA GLU A 12 0.25 -18.12 -9.45
C GLU A 12 -0.73 -16.96 -9.17
N MET A 13 -0.32 -15.72 -9.45
CA MET A 13 -1.24 -14.57 -9.37
C MET A 13 -2.37 -14.66 -10.39
N ARG A 14 -2.06 -15.02 -11.63
CA ARG A 14 -3.06 -15.19 -12.70
C ARG A 14 -4.02 -16.33 -12.37
N GLU A 15 -3.53 -17.41 -11.77
CA GLU A 15 -4.37 -18.47 -11.26
C GLU A 15 -5.37 -17.98 -10.20
N MET A 16 -4.90 -17.17 -9.24
CA MET A 16 -5.76 -16.54 -8.24
C MET A 16 -6.82 -15.62 -8.89
N ILE A 17 -6.42 -14.79 -9.86
CA ILE A 17 -7.32 -13.87 -10.58
C ILE A 17 -8.41 -14.61 -11.35
N PHE A 18 -8.06 -15.77 -11.92
CA PHE A 18 -8.97 -16.57 -12.72
C PHE A 18 -9.93 -17.43 -11.86
N SER A 19 -9.57 -17.68 -10.61
CA SER A 19 -10.35 -18.54 -9.71
C SER A 19 -11.73 -17.97 -9.39
N SER A 20 -12.77 -18.74 -9.71
CA SER A 20 -14.17 -18.35 -9.53
C SER A 20 -14.69 -18.62 -8.11
N THR A 21 -14.10 -19.60 -7.41
CA THR A 21 -14.49 -19.97 -6.03
C THR A 21 -13.47 -19.46 -5.01
N LYS A 22 -13.92 -19.29 -3.77
CA LYS A 22 -13.02 -18.96 -2.65
C LYS A 22 -11.97 -20.05 -2.43
N GLU A 23 -12.39 -21.31 -2.49
CA GLU A 23 -11.53 -22.48 -2.28
C GLU A 23 -10.40 -22.56 -3.31
N ASP A 24 -10.69 -22.26 -4.58
CA ASP A 24 -9.66 -22.26 -5.62
C ASP A 24 -8.71 -21.06 -5.49
N ARG A 25 -9.22 -19.88 -5.08
CA ARG A 25 -8.37 -18.75 -4.72
C ARG A 25 -7.43 -19.09 -3.58
N GLU A 26 -7.92 -19.74 -2.52
CA GLU A 26 -7.09 -20.15 -1.38
C GLU A 26 -6.00 -21.14 -1.80
N LYS A 27 -6.29 -22.09 -2.71
CA LYS A 27 -5.27 -23.00 -3.28
C LYS A 27 -4.19 -22.26 -4.07
N ALA A 28 -4.58 -21.28 -4.89
CA ALA A 28 -3.63 -20.46 -5.64
C ALA A 28 -2.76 -19.60 -4.70
N LEU A 29 -3.40 -18.96 -3.71
CA LEU A 29 -2.73 -18.16 -2.68
C LEU A 29 -1.77 -18.99 -1.81
N ALA A 30 -2.06 -20.27 -1.55
CA ALA A 30 -1.18 -21.17 -0.84
C ALA A 30 0.13 -21.49 -1.60
N LYS A 31 0.19 -21.26 -2.91
CA LYS A 31 1.45 -21.32 -3.67
C LYS A 31 2.30 -20.06 -3.43
N LEU A 32 1.64 -18.90 -3.34
CA LEU A 32 2.27 -17.58 -3.17
C LEU A 32 2.84 -17.35 -1.77
N ILE A 33 2.23 -17.95 -0.75
CA ILE A 33 2.59 -17.71 0.65
C ILE A 33 4.05 -18.02 0.97
N ASN A 34 4.62 -19.09 0.38
CA ASN A 34 5.99 -19.50 0.66
C ASN A 34 6.99 -18.44 0.18
N PHE A 35 6.79 -17.93 -1.04
CA PHE A 35 7.65 -16.90 -1.62
C PHE A 35 7.59 -15.60 -0.81
N GLN A 36 6.38 -15.14 -0.47
CA GLN A 36 6.25 -13.95 0.38
C GLN A 36 6.88 -14.12 1.75
N ARG A 37 6.69 -15.28 2.40
CA ARG A 37 7.29 -15.54 3.71
C ARG A 37 8.81 -15.47 3.65
N ASP A 38 9.41 -16.02 2.60
CA ASP A 38 10.87 -15.98 2.41
C ASP A 38 11.37 -14.55 2.19
N ASP A 39 10.67 -13.78 1.35
CA ASP A 39 10.96 -12.36 1.12
C ASP A 39 10.84 -11.53 2.40
N PHE A 40 9.79 -11.72 3.18
CA PHE A 40 9.61 -11.03 4.47
C PHE A 40 10.68 -11.45 5.48
N THR A 41 11.06 -12.73 5.52
CA THR A 41 12.14 -13.22 6.39
C THR A 41 13.45 -12.51 6.05
N HIS A 42 13.78 -12.40 4.75
CA HIS A 42 14.97 -11.67 4.30
C HIS A 42 14.88 -10.18 4.64
N LEU A 43 13.73 -9.56 4.41
CA LEU A 43 13.50 -8.14 4.70
C LEU A 43 13.67 -7.83 6.18
N PHE A 44 12.98 -8.56 7.07
CA PHE A 44 13.06 -8.34 8.52
C PHE A 44 14.48 -8.57 9.05
N ARG A 45 15.16 -9.62 8.60
CA ARG A 45 16.55 -9.90 8.98
C ARG A 45 17.49 -8.76 8.56
N THR A 46 17.26 -8.19 7.37
CA THR A 46 18.05 -7.05 6.86
C THR A 46 17.79 -5.77 7.66
N MET A 47 16.55 -5.56 8.09
CA MET A 47 16.15 -4.34 8.82
C MET A 47 16.64 -4.32 10.27
N GLY A 48 16.93 -5.49 10.87
CA GLY A 48 17.71 -5.62 12.10
C GLY A 48 17.14 -4.83 13.29
N GLY A 49 15.92 -5.17 13.72
CA GLY A 49 15.25 -4.51 14.85
C GLY A 49 14.60 -3.16 14.53
N LYS A 50 14.59 -2.72 13.27
CA LYS A 50 13.85 -1.52 12.85
C LYS A 50 12.41 -1.86 12.48
N ALA A 51 11.51 -0.90 12.69
CA ALA A 51 10.13 -0.99 12.21
C ALA A 51 10.06 -1.13 10.68
N VAL A 52 9.20 -2.03 10.20
CA VAL A 52 9.00 -2.30 8.78
C VAL A 52 7.52 -2.22 8.44
N THR A 53 7.14 -1.15 7.76
CA THR A 53 5.76 -0.94 7.29
C THR A 53 5.53 -1.63 5.95
N ILE A 54 4.62 -2.61 5.94
CA ILE A 54 4.28 -3.44 4.79
C ILE A 54 2.88 -3.07 4.33
N ARG A 55 2.81 -2.47 3.14
CA ARG A 55 1.55 -2.20 2.43
C ARG A 55 1.02 -3.49 1.81
N LEU A 56 -0.22 -3.83 2.11
CA LEU A 56 -0.95 -4.93 1.45
C LEU A 56 -1.14 -4.66 -0.05
N LEU A 57 -1.63 -5.67 -0.77
CA LEU A 57 -1.81 -5.60 -2.22
C LEU A 57 -2.68 -4.40 -2.60
N ASP A 58 -2.15 -3.57 -3.48
CA ASP A 58 -2.74 -2.30 -3.88
C ASP A 58 -3.23 -2.24 -5.34
N PRO A 59 -2.51 -2.75 -6.35
CA PRO A 59 -2.93 -2.55 -7.75
C PRO A 59 -4.20 -3.35 -8.10
N PRO A 60 -4.96 -2.90 -9.11
CA PRO A 60 -6.07 -3.66 -9.67
C PRO A 60 -5.56 -4.91 -10.39
N LEU A 61 -6.42 -5.92 -10.49
CA LEU A 61 -6.02 -7.24 -11.02
C LEU A 61 -5.57 -7.22 -12.48
N HIS A 62 -6.00 -6.24 -13.29
CA HIS A 62 -5.56 -6.16 -14.69
C HIS A 62 -4.07 -5.81 -14.84
N GLU A 63 -3.41 -5.29 -13.80
CA GLU A 63 -1.95 -5.12 -13.81
C GLU A 63 -1.19 -6.45 -13.87
N PHE A 64 -1.84 -7.58 -13.52
CA PHE A 64 -1.25 -8.92 -13.59
C PHE A 64 -1.79 -9.75 -14.77
N LEU A 65 -2.96 -9.39 -15.29
CA LEU A 65 -3.63 -10.07 -16.40
C LEU A 65 -4.42 -9.09 -17.26
N SER A 66 -3.91 -8.80 -18.46
CA SER A 66 -4.51 -7.85 -19.42
C SER A 66 -4.29 -8.33 -20.86
N GLU A 67 -4.93 -7.64 -21.82
CA GLU A 67 -4.70 -7.91 -23.24
C GLU A 67 -3.24 -7.75 -23.65
N HIS A 68 -2.52 -6.79 -23.06
CA HIS A 68 -1.09 -6.62 -23.29
C HIS A 68 -0.30 -7.87 -22.89
N HIS A 69 -0.60 -8.47 -21.74
CA HIS A 69 0.04 -9.72 -21.31
C HIS A 69 -0.27 -10.90 -22.24
N MET A 70 -1.49 -10.97 -22.77
CA MET A 70 -1.86 -12.00 -23.76
C MET A 70 -1.19 -11.77 -25.11
N HIS A 71 -0.91 -10.51 -25.47
CA HIS A 71 -0.17 -10.16 -26.68
C HIS A 71 1.32 -10.50 -26.54
N ASP A 72 1.92 -10.23 -25.38
CA ASP A 72 3.33 -10.50 -25.10
C ASP A 72 3.65 -12.01 -24.98
N ASP A 73 2.73 -12.79 -24.37
CA ASP A 73 2.77 -14.25 -24.37
C ASP A 73 1.51 -14.82 -25.03
N PRO A 74 1.53 -15.09 -26.36
CA PRO A 74 0.40 -15.69 -27.08
C PRO A 74 -0.04 -17.05 -26.55
N THR A 75 0.80 -17.75 -25.78
CA THR A 75 0.46 -19.06 -25.18
C THR A 75 -0.28 -18.94 -23.85
N LEU A 76 -0.34 -17.74 -23.27
CA LEU A 76 -0.90 -17.49 -21.94
C LEU A 76 -2.38 -17.90 -21.85
N ALA A 77 -3.18 -17.55 -22.86
CA ALA A 77 -4.60 -17.90 -22.90
C ALA A 77 -4.79 -19.42 -22.88
N GLY A 78 -4.03 -20.16 -23.70
CA GLY A 78 -4.07 -21.62 -23.75
C GLY A 78 -3.59 -22.28 -22.46
N LYS A 79 -2.54 -21.74 -21.81
CA LYS A 79 -2.05 -22.21 -20.51
C LYS A 79 -3.14 -22.09 -19.44
N LEU A 80 -3.73 -20.89 -19.29
CA LEU A 80 -4.80 -20.64 -18.31
C LEU A 80 -6.03 -21.49 -18.62
N ALA A 81 -6.42 -21.59 -19.88
CA ALA A 81 -7.52 -22.45 -20.32
C ALA A 81 -7.30 -23.92 -19.90
N SER A 82 -6.10 -24.45 -20.13
CA SER A 82 -5.74 -25.81 -19.73
C SER A 82 -5.69 -26.00 -18.21
N THR A 83 -5.16 -25.04 -17.46
CA THR A 83 -5.06 -25.11 -15.99
C THR A 83 -6.44 -25.15 -15.33
N PHE A 84 -7.38 -24.36 -15.85
CA PHE A 84 -8.73 -24.22 -15.28
C PHE A 84 -9.79 -25.09 -15.95
N GLY A 85 -9.43 -25.83 -17.00
CA GLY A 85 -10.38 -26.66 -17.76
C GLY A 85 -11.46 -25.84 -18.48
N VAL A 86 -11.12 -24.64 -18.94
CA VAL A 86 -12.02 -23.71 -19.65
C VAL A 86 -11.53 -23.48 -21.08
N THR A 87 -12.27 -22.71 -21.88
CA THR A 87 -11.83 -22.34 -23.24
C THR A 87 -10.94 -21.09 -23.23
N GLU A 88 -10.12 -20.89 -24.26
CA GLU A 88 -9.37 -19.64 -24.43
C GLU A 88 -10.30 -18.41 -24.55
N ASP A 89 -11.51 -18.59 -25.07
CA ASP A 89 -12.51 -17.54 -25.17
C ASP A 89 -13.06 -17.15 -23.78
N ASP A 90 -13.19 -18.11 -22.87
CA ASP A 90 -13.51 -17.81 -21.46
C ASP A 90 -12.39 -16.99 -20.81
N VAL A 91 -11.13 -17.30 -21.15
CA VAL A 91 -9.98 -16.52 -20.66
C VAL A 91 -10.03 -15.09 -21.17
N LYS A 92 -10.22 -14.89 -22.48
CA LYS A 92 -10.33 -13.55 -23.08
C LYS A 92 -11.51 -12.76 -22.50
N ARG A 93 -12.66 -13.41 -22.29
CA ARG A 93 -13.83 -12.78 -21.65
C ARG A 93 -13.48 -12.30 -20.24
N ARG A 94 -12.80 -13.13 -19.45
CA ARG A 94 -12.38 -12.75 -18.10
C ARG A 94 -11.41 -11.58 -18.11
N VAL A 95 -10.45 -11.56 -19.04
CA VAL A 95 -9.54 -10.41 -19.19
C VAL A 95 -10.31 -9.13 -19.51
N ALA A 96 -11.30 -9.20 -20.42
CA ALA A 96 -12.13 -8.06 -20.74
C ALA A 96 -12.98 -7.56 -19.54
N GLU A 97 -13.41 -8.45 -18.65
CA GLU A 97 -14.11 -8.10 -17.40
C GLU A 97 -13.24 -7.35 -16.39
N LEU A 98 -11.91 -7.51 -16.44
CA LEU A 98 -10.98 -6.82 -15.54
C LEU A 98 -10.61 -5.40 -16.02
N VAL A 99 -10.98 -5.04 -17.25
CA VAL A 99 -10.70 -3.73 -17.82
C VAL A 99 -11.57 -2.69 -17.13
N GLU A 100 -10.92 -1.67 -16.58
CA GLU A 100 -11.57 -0.53 -15.95
C GLU A 100 -11.28 0.74 -16.75
N SER A 101 -12.25 1.65 -16.84
CA SER A 101 -12.04 2.93 -17.54
C SER A 101 -11.05 3.83 -16.81
N ASN A 102 -11.00 3.76 -15.47
CA ASN A 102 -10.10 4.54 -14.63
C ASN A 102 -9.49 3.65 -13.52
N PRO A 103 -8.47 2.83 -13.85
CA PRO A 103 -7.84 1.88 -12.93
C PRO A 103 -7.41 2.45 -11.57
N MET A 104 -6.95 3.70 -11.57
CA MET A 104 -6.50 4.38 -10.35
C MET A 104 -7.63 4.50 -9.31
N LEU A 105 -8.89 4.66 -9.74
CA LEU A 105 -10.05 4.78 -8.86
C LEU A 105 -10.87 3.48 -8.76
N GLY A 106 -10.37 2.37 -9.31
CA GLY A 106 -11.10 1.13 -9.53
C GLY A 106 -11.13 0.14 -8.35
N HIS A 107 -11.29 -1.13 -8.69
CA HIS A 107 -11.38 -2.26 -7.77
C HIS A 107 -9.98 -2.74 -7.36
N ARG A 108 -9.41 -2.02 -6.38
CA ARG A 108 -8.04 -2.19 -5.92
C ARG A 108 -7.91 -1.90 -4.41
N GLY A 109 -6.70 -2.05 -3.86
CA GLY A 109 -6.42 -1.75 -2.44
C GLY A 109 -7.36 -2.47 -1.46
N CYS A 110 -7.82 -1.79 -0.41
CA CYS A 110 -8.71 -2.38 0.59
C CYS A 110 -10.02 -2.91 -0.01
N ARG A 111 -10.51 -2.35 -1.12
CA ARG A 111 -11.76 -2.80 -1.77
C ARG A 111 -11.62 -4.24 -2.26
N LEU A 112 -10.47 -4.54 -2.85
CA LEU A 112 -10.14 -5.89 -3.30
C LEU A 112 -10.01 -6.84 -2.10
N GLY A 113 -9.33 -6.41 -1.04
CA GLY A 113 -9.18 -7.19 0.20
C GLY A 113 -10.49 -7.39 0.97
N ILE A 114 -11.49 -6.51 0.80
CA ILE A 114 -12.83 -6.68 1.40
C ILE A 114 -13.64 -7.72 0.63
N VAL A 115 -13.58 -7.69 -0.71
CA VAL A 115 -14.30 -8.64 -1.56
C VAL A 115 -13.65 -10.03 -1.51
N TYR A 116 -12.32 -10.08 -1.44
CA TYR A 116 -11.53 -11.31 -1.39
C TYR A 116 -10.62 -11.33 -0.14
N PRO A 117 -11.18 -11.50 1.07
CA PRO A 117 -10.44 -11.41 2.33
C PRO A 117 -9.32 -12.44 2.46
N GLU A 118 -9.40 -13.57 1.74
CA GLU A 118 -8.33 -14.55 1.62
C GLU A 118 -7.00 -13.95 1.11
N ILE A 119 -7.03 -12.89 0.29
CA ILE A 119 -5.82 -12.17 -0.16
C ILE A 119 -5.13 -11.50 1.03
N THR A 120 -5.88 -10.70 1.79
CA THR A 120 -5.38 -10.02 3.01
C THR A 120 -4.91 -11.03 4.04
N ALA A 121 -5.67 -12.11 4.25
CA ALA A 121 -5.30 -13.17 5.18
C ALA A 121 -3.99 -13.87 4.77
N MET A 122 -3.80 -14.19 3.48
CA MET A 122 -2.56 -14.80 3.01
C MET A 122 -1.35 -13.89 3.27
N GLN A 123 -1.46 -12.60 2.95
CA GLN A 123 -0.38 -11.64 3.16
C GLN A 123 -0.06 -11.44 4.65
N ALA A 124 -1.09 -11.25 5.48
CA ALA A 124 -0.92 -11.13 6.93
C ALA A 124 -0.26 -12.38 7.52
N ARG A 125 -0.66 -13.58 7.06
CA ARG A 125 -0.03 -14.84 7.47
C ARG A 125 1.44 -14.89 7.07
N ALA A 126 1.78 -14.57 5.82
CA ALA A 126 3.17 -14.57 5.36
C ALA A 126 4.07 -13.63 6.17
N ILE A 127 3.58 -12.41 6.47
CA ILE A 127 4.27 -11.41 7.29
C ILE A 127 4.53 -11.95 8.70
N LEU A 128 3.48 -12.49 9.35
CA LEU A 128 3.54 -12.88 10.74
C LEU A 128 4.26 -14.22 10.94
N GLU A 129 4.15 -15.16 10.02
CA GLU A 129 4.96 -16.40 10.05
C GLU A 129 6.45 -16.09 9.94
N ALA A 130 6.84 -15.18 9.03
CA ALA A 130 8.23 -14.73 8.90
C ALA A 130 8.73 -14.06 10.19
N ALA A 131 7.90 -13.20 10.78
CA ALA A 131 8.23 -12.52 12.03
C ALA A 131 8.34 -13.51 13.21
N CYS A 132 7.42 -14.48 13.33
CA CYS A 132 7.47 -15.54 14.35
C CYS A 132 8.71 -16.42 14.20
N ALA A 133 9.08 -16.79 12.98
CA ALA A 133 10.28 -17.59 12.71
C ALA A 133 11.54 -16.85 13.19
N LEU A 134 11.69 -15.58 12.84
CA LEU A 134 12.81 -14.74 13.28
C LEU A 134 12.83 -14.49 14.78
N LYS A 135 11.67 -14.29 15.41
CA LYS A 135 11.57 -14.15 16.87
C LYS A 135 12.06 -15.42 17.59
N LYS A 136 11.77 -16.61 17.08
CA LYS A 136 12.30 -17.89 17.60
C LYS A 136 13.83 -17.99 17.47
N GLU A 137 14.41 -17.34 16.45
CA GLU A 137 15.86 -17.21 16.28
C GLU A 137 16.48 -16.12 17.19
N GLY A 138 15.68 -15.40 17.98
CA GLY A 138 16.13 -14.31 18.83
C GLY A 138 16.35 -12.99 18.09
N VAL A 139 15.85 -12.86 16.85
CA VAL A 139 15.89 -11.63 16.07
C VAL A 139 14.69 -10.75 16.43
N GLU A 140 14.97 -9.50 16.78
CA GLU A 140 13.94 -8.50 17.06
C GLU A 140 13.28 -8.02 15.75
N VAL A 141 11.95 -8.04 15.72
CA VAL A 141 11.13 -7.70 14.54
C VAL A 141 9.95 -6.82 14.96
N HIS A 142 9.69 -5.77 14.18
CA HIS A 142 8.63 -4.77 14.44
C HIS A 142 7.77 -4.58 13.18
N PRO A 143 6.90 -5.55 12.85
CA PRO A 143 6.02 -5.48 11.69
C PRO A 143 4.89 -4.44 11.86
N GLU A 144 4.67 -3.64 10.83
CA GLU A 144 3.53 -2.73 10.72
C GLU A 144 2.76 -3.07 9.44
N ILE A 145 1.49 -3.49 9.56
CA ILE A 145 0.66 -3.92 8.43
C ILE A 145 -0.25 -2.76 8.02
N MET A 146 -0.11 -2.29 6.79
CA MET A 146 -0.77 -1.09 6.29
C MET A 146 -1.82 -1.40 5.23
N ILE A 147 -3.05 -0.97 5.48
CA ILE A 147 -4.21 -1.09 4.60
C ILE A 147 -4.22 0.10 3.61
N PRO A 148 -4.11 -0.16 2.29
CA PRO A 148 -4.14 0.89 1.26
C PRO A 148 -5.58 1.31 0.91
N LEU A 149 -5.72 2.53 0.38
CA LEU A 149 -6.89 3.09 -0.30
C LEU A 149 -8.19 3.18 0.53
N ALA A 150 -8.08 3.13 1.86
CA ALA A 150 -9.24 3.28 2.72
C ALA A 150 -9.82 4.70 2.63
N GLY A 151 -11.14 4.80 2.54
CA GLY A 151 -11.90 6.04 2.61
C GLY A 151 -12.84 6.12 3.80
N TYR A 152 -13.25 4.97 4.35
CA TYR A 152 -14.18 4.83 5.48
C TYR A 152 -13.54 4.06 6.63
N LYS A 153 -13.93 4.41 7.86
CA LYS A 153 -13.54 3.66 9.07
C LYS A 153 -13.90 2.17 8.95
N THR A 154 -15.07 1.85 8.41
CA THR A 154 -15.55 0.47 8.27
C THR A 154 -14.69 -0.37 7.32
N GLU A 155 -14.03 0.24 6.33
CA GLU A 155 -13.08 -0.46 5.47
C GLU A 155 -11.81 -0.85 6.25
N VAL A 156 -11.31 0.06 7.09
CA VAL A 156 -10.17 -0.20 7.98
C VAL A 156 -10.53 -1.24 9.04
N ASP A 157 -11.71 -1.12 9.67
CA ASP A 157 -12.21 -2.09 10.65
C ASP A 157 -12.27 -3.50 10.08
N ASN A 158 -12.83 -3.63 8.87
CA ASN A 158 -12.96 -4.91 8.18
C ASN A 158 -11.60 -5.57 7.95
N GLN A 159 -10.65 -4.83 7.37
CA GLN A 159 -9.33 -5.39 7.05
C GLN A 159 -8.49 -5.64 8.30
N THR A 160 -8.57 -4.77 9.31
CA THR A 160 -7.92 -4.98 10.61
C THR A 160 -8.45 -6.24 11.31
N ALA A 161 -9.76 -6.54 11.20
CA ALA A 161 -10.33 -7.76 11.74
C ALA A 161 -9.73 -9.00 11.06
N VAL A 162 -9.66 -9.03 9.72
CA VAL A 162 -9.03 -10.14 8.96
C VAL A 162 -7.57 -10.34 9.37
N ILE A 163 -6.80 -9.25 9.52
CA ILE A 163 -5.40 -9.30 9.94
C ILE A 163 -5.28 -9.89 11.36
N LYS A 164 -6.08 -9.40 12.32
CA LYS A 164 -6.03 -9.84 13.72
C LYS A 164 -6.49 -11.29 13.90
N GLU A 165 -7.53 -11.72 13.19
CA GLU A 165 -7.98 -13.12 13.18
C GLU A 165 -6.91 -14.05 12.61
N THR A 166 -6.22 -13.61 11.55
CA THR A 166 -5.11 -14.36 10.97
C THR A 166 -3.93 -14.43 11.93
N ALA A 167 -3.60 -13.31 12.59
CA ALA A 167 -2.53 -13.24 13.58
C ALA A 167 -2.75 -14.23 14.73
N ALA A 168 -3.96 -14.28 15.28
CA ALA A 168 -4.30 -15.21 16.37
C ALA A 168 -4.04 -16.68 15.98
N LYS A 169 -4.46 -17.08 14.76
CA LYS A 169 -4.22 -18.44 14.24
C LYS A 169 -2.73 -18.73 14.06
N VAL A 170 -1.98 -17.79 13.48
CA VAL A 170 -0.54 -17.93 13.29
C VAL A 170 0.17 -18.08 14.63
N PHE A 171 -0.17 -17.25 15.62
CA PHE A 171 0.47 -17.30 16.93
C PHE A 171 0.18 -18.60 17.68
N GLU A 172 -1.05 -19.10 17.59
CA GLU A 172 -1.42 -20.42 18.12
C GLU A 172 -0.62 -21.54 17.45
N GLU A 173 -0.59 -21.58 16.12
CA GLU A 173 0.13 -22.60 15.34
C GLU A 173 1.65 -22.54 15.55
N GLN A 174 2.21 -21.33 15.71
CA GLN A 174 3.64 -21.12 15.89
C GLN A 174 4.08 -21.22 17.35
N GLY A 175 3.17 -21.14 18.32
CA GLY A 175 3.49 -21.12 19.76
C GLY A 175 4.33 -19.91 20.19
N VAL A 176 4.31 -18.82 19.42
CA VAL A 176 5.00 -17.56 19.73
C VAL A 176 4.20 -16.38 19.18
N GLU A 177 4.06 -15.34 19.98
CA GLU A 177 3.42 -14.08 19.59
C GLU A 177 4.46 -13.03 19.21
N VAL A 178 4.14 -12.17 18.25
CA VAL A 178 4.96 -11.02 17.84
C VAL A 178 4.11 -9.77 17.96
N ASP A 179 4.65 -8.71 18.55
CA ASP A 179 3.97 -7.41 18.59
C ASP A 179 3.95 -6.81 17.17
N PHE A 180 2.78 -6.36 16.73
CA PHE A 180 2.61 -5.74 15.42
C PHE A 180 1.56 -4.64 15.49
N MET A 181 1.65 -3.66 14.59
CA MET A 181 0.64 -2.61 14.47
C MET A 181 -0.18 -2.78 13.20
N THR A 182 -1.45 -2.41 13.27
CA THR A 182 -2.32 -2.23 12.11
C THR A 182 -2.59 -0.76 11.86
N GLY A 183 -2.42 -0.31 10.62
CA GLY A 183 -2.63 1.09 10.25
C GLY A 183 -3.12 1.22 8.82
N THR A 184 -3.26 2.45 8.37
CA THR A 184 -3.81 2.73 7.04
C THR A 184 -3.08 3.84 6.33
N MET A 185 -3.13 3.78 5.01
CA MET A 185 -2.68 4.87 4.16
C MET A 185 -3.77 5.96 4.09
N ILE A 186 -3.39 7.21 4.37
CA ILE A 186 -4.25 8.37 4.17
C ILE A 186 -3.95 8.94 2.79
N GLU A 187 -4.69 8.43 1.81
CA GLU A 187 -4.48 8.75 0.38
C GLU A 187 -5.77 9.06 -0.38
N ILE A 188 -6.91 8.98 0.29
CA ILE A 188 -8.21 9.43 -0.20
C ILE A 188 -8.61 10.71 0.56
N PRO A 189 -9.10 11.77 -0.09
CA PRO A 189 -9.46 13.02 0.58
C PRO A 189 -10.49 12.81 1.69
N ARG A 190 -11.43 11.88 1.48
CA ARG A 190 -12.39 11.47 2.51
C ARG A 190 -11.71 10.97 3.78
N ALA A 191 -10.67 10.14 3.65
CA ALA A 191 -9.95 9.59 4.81
C ALA A 191 -9.26 10.69 5.62
N ALA A 192 -8.70 11.70 4.94
CA ALA A 192 -8.12 12.85 5.62
C ALA A 192 -9.19 13.70 6.34
N LEU A 193 -10.36 13.89 5.70
CA LEU A 193 -11.48 14.66 6.26
C LEU A 193 -12.21 13.97 7.42
N THR A 194 -12.12 12.64 7.52
CA THR A 194 -12.74 11.85 8.59
C THR A 194 -11.68 11.09 9.40
N ALA A 195 -10.48 11.66 9.53
CA ALA A 195 -9.34 10.96 10.09
C ALA A 195 -9.51 10.59 11.57
N GLY A 196 -10.27 11.37 12.33
CA GLY A 196 -10.61 11.04 13.72
C GLY A 196 -11.33 9.69 13.85
N GLU A 197 -12.36 9.45 13.04
CA GLU A 197 -13.07 8.15 13.03
C GLU A 197 -12.14 6.98 12.68
N ILE A 198 -11.24 7.18 11.71
CA ILE A 198 -10.30 6.16 11.27
C ILE A 198 -9.26 5.84 12.36
N ALA A 199 -8.81 6.86 13.11
CA ALA A 199 -7.80 6.72 14.17
C ALA A 199 -8.29 5.94 15.41
N GLU A 200 -9.61 5.73 15.57
CA GLU A 200 -10.14 4.83 16.59
C GLU A 200 -9.58 3.41 16.43
N THR A 201 -9.43 2.96 15.17
CA THR A 201 -8.95 1.60 14.84
C THR A 201 -7.49 1.61 14.41
N ALA A 202 -7.09 2.54 13.54
CA ALA A 202 -5.74 2.59 13.01
C ALA A 202 -4.73 3.07 14.07
N GLU A 203 -3.63 2.33 14.22
CA GLU A 203 -2.57 2.62 15.19
C GLU A 203 -1.48 3.51 14.59
N PHE A 204 -1.45 3.63 13.26
CA PHE A 204 -0.61 4.59 12.55
C PHE A 204 -1.26 5.03 11.23
N PHE A 205 -0.87 6.23 10.77
CA PHE A 205 -1.15 6.75 9.44
C PHE A 205 0.13 6.86 8.61
N SER A 206 -0.01 6.61 7.31
CA SER A 206 1.00 6.97 6.33
C SER A 206 0.33 7.75 5.21
N PHE A 207 0.72 9.00 4.98
CA PHE A 207 0.18 9.77 3.87
C PHE A 207 0.73 9.23 2.55
N GLY A 208 -0.16 8.68 1.73
CA GLY A 208 0.09 8.32 0.33
C GLY A 208 -0.12 9.55 -0.54
N THR A 209 0.82 10.49 -0.46
CA THR A 209 0.62 11.83 -1.05
C THR A 209 0.57 11.85 -2.57
N ASN A 210 1.06 10.81 -3.25
CA ASN A 210 0.88 10.67 -4.69
C ASN A 210 -0.62 10.56 -5.03
N ASP A 211 -1.30 9.54 -4.49
CA ASP A 211 -2.73 9.31 -4.72
C ASP A 211 -3.60 10.40 -4.08
N LEU A 212 -3.20 10.95 -2.92
CA LEU A 212 -3.89 12.10 -2.32
C LEU A 212 -3.83 13.34 -3.21
N THR A 213 -2.70 13.58 -3.87
CA THR A 213 -2.55 14.68 -4.83
C THR A 213 -3.39 14.42 -6.08
N GLN A 214 -3.37 13.19 -6.62
CA GLN A 214 -4.16 12.86 -7.79
C GLN A 214 -5.66 13.05 -7.54
N THR A 215 -6.16 12.54 -6.42
CA THR A 215 -7.58 12.62 -6.05
C THR A 215 -8.00 14.02 -5.59
N GLY A 216 -7.12 14.73 -4.88
CA GLY A 216 -7.39 16.08 -4.40
C GLY A 216 -7.39 17.13 -5.50
N LEU A 217 -6.53 16.99 -6.51
CA LEU A 217 -6.46 17.90 -7.66
C LEU A 217 -7.27 17.43 -8.87
N GLY A 218 -7.70 16.17 -8.90
CA GLY A 218 -8.33 15.57 -10.08
C GLY A 218 -7.35 15.40 -11.24
N ILE A 219 -6.09 15.10 -10.95
CA ILE A 219 -5.02 14.98 -11.93
C ILE A 219 -4.51 13.54 -11.97
N SER A 220 -4.60 12.89 -13.13
CA SER A 220 -3.99 11.57 -13.34
C SER A 220 -2.47 11.70 -13.45
N ARG A 221 -1.73 10.92 -12.63
CA ARG A 221 -0.26 10.90 -12.66
C ARG A 221 0.32 10.31 -13.95
N ASP A 222 -0.46 9.53 -14.67
CA ASP A 222 0.00 8.98 -15.96
C ASP A 222 -0.19 9.99 -17.11
N ASP A 223 -1.14 10.92 -16.97
CA ASP A 223 -1.56 11.80 -18.07
C ASP A 223 -1.11 13.27 -17.89
N TYR A 224 -0.77 13.70 -16.68
CA TYR A 224 -0.50 15.13 -16.38
C TYR A 224 0.69 15.74 -17.11
N LYS A 225 1.64 14.92 -17.57
CA LYS A 225 2.86 15.37 -18.27
C LYS A 225 2.55 16.21 -19.51
N GLY A 226 1.39 16.00 -20.13
CA GLY A 226 0.97 16.75 -21.33
C GLY A 226 0.71 18.24 -21.08
N PHE A 227 0.44 18.67 -19.84
CA PHE A 227 0.13 20.07 -19.55
C PHE A 227 0.94 20.69 -18.40
N ILE A 228 1.55 19.88 -17.53
CA ILE A 228 2.17 20.40 -16.31
C ILE A 228 3.33 21.37 -16.57
N GLY A 229 4.11 21.15 -17.63
CA GLY A 229 5.19 22.06 -18.01
C GLY A 229 4.66 23.44 -18.39
N TYR A 230 3.54 23.50 -19.12
CA TYR A 230 2.89 24.78 -19.44
C TYR A 230 2.38 25.47 -18.17
N TYR A 231 1.83 24.70 -17.21
CA TYR A 231 1.32 25.24 -15.96
C TYR A 231 2.43 25.87 -15.10
N THR A 232 3.61 25.24 -15.03
CA THR A 232 4.75 25.79 -14.28
C THR A 232 5.42 26.95 -15.01
N GLU A 233 5.56 26.91 -16.34
CA GLU A 233 6.15 27.99 -17.14
C GLU A 233 5.31 29.27 -17.17
N ASN A 234 3.99 29.16 -16.95
CA ASN A 234 3.06 30.28 -16.94
C ASN A 234 2.56 30.66 -15.53
N ASP A 235 3.28 30.23 -14.47
CA ASP A 235 2.96 30.55 -13.07
C ASP A 235 1.52 30.19 -12.65
N ILE A 236 0.89 29.20 -13.31
CA ILE A 236 -0.43 28.68 -12.93
C ILE A 236 -0.31 27.85 -11.66
N VAL A 237 0.76 27.06 -11.56
CA VAL A 237 1.15 26.33 -10.34
C VAL A 237 2.60 26.66 -9.99
N PRO A 238 2.94 26.78 -8.70
CA PRO A 238 4.27 27.20 -8.28
C PRO A 238 5.35 26.12 -8.48
N ALA A 239 4.94 24.85 -8.58
CA ALA A 239 5.80 23.69 -8.81
C ALA A 239 4.96 22.51 -9.32
N ASP A 240 5.62 21.49 -9.85
CA ASP A 240 4.98 20.20 -10.13
C ASP A 240 4.45 19.59 -8.82
N PRO A 241 3.12 19.43 -8.66
CA PRO A 241 2.50 18.99 -7.41
C PRO A 241 2.81 17.53 -7.08
N PHE A 242 3.38 16.74 -8.02
CA PHE A 242 3.85 15.37 -7.76
C PHE A 242 5.33 15.30 -7.36
N GLN A 243 6.04 16.44 -7.35
CA GLN A 243 7.43 16.54 -6.91
C GLN A 243 7.54 17.28 -5.57
N THR A 244 6.82 18.39 -5.44
CA THR A 244 6.74 19.17 -4.20
C THR A 244 5.28 19.27 -3.79
N ILE A 245 4.99 18.95 -2.53
CA ILE A 245 3.63 18.93 -2.01
C ILE A 245 2.96 20.31 -2.17
N ASP A 246 1.74 20.31 -2.72
CA ASP A 246 0.88 21.49 -2.66
C ASP A 246 0.47 21.73 -1.21
N GLN A 247 1.12 22.67 -0.53
CA GLN A 247 0.88 22.93 0.89
C GLN A 247 -0.48 23.59 1.16
N VAL A 248 -1.07 24.27 0.17
CA VAL A 248 -2.30 25.05 0.35
C VAL A 248 -3.53 24.16 0.25
N GLY A 249 -3.59 23.26 -0.75
CA GLY A 249 -4.67 22.31 -0.94
C GLY A 249 -4.38 20.98 -0.26
N ILE A 250 -3.46 20.19 -0.82
CA ILE A 250 -3.14 18.84 -0.31
C ILE A 250 -2.57 18.88 1.11
N GLY A 251 -1.72 19.85 1.40
CA GLY A 251 -1.20 20.10 2.74
C GLY A 251 -2.29 20.44 3.75
N ARG A 252 -3.39 21.07 3.33
CA ARG A 252 -4.54 21.30 4.21
C ARG A 252 -5.25 20.00 4.56
N LEU A 253 -5.41 19.08 3.61
CA LEU A 253 -5.92 17.73 3.90
C LEU A 253 -5.00 17.00 4.89
N MET A 254 -3.68 17.10 4.71
CA MET A 254 -2.72 16.51 5.65
C MET A 254 -2.84 17.13 7.05
N LYS A 255 -2.96 18.46 7.17
CA LYS A 255 -3.15 19.16 8.46
C LYS A 255 -4.42 18.68 9.18
N ILE A 256 -5.53 18.53 8.47
CA ILE A 256 -6.79 17.99 9.04
C ILE A 256 -6.56 16.54 9.49
N GLY A 257 -5.98 15.70 8.63
CA GLY A 257 -5.73 14.31 8.95
C GLY A 257 -4.83 14.10 10.18
N VAL A 258 -3.81 14.94 10.34
CA VAL A 258 -2.94 14.93 11.54
C VAL A 258 -3.70 15.40 12.78
N GLY A 259 -4.41 16.52 12.67
CA GLY A 259 -5.15 17.13 13.78
C GLY A 259 -6.21 16.19 14.33
N ASP A 260 -7.16 15.80 13.49
CA ASP A 260 -8.30 14.97 13.88
C ASP A 260 -7.83 13.57 14.32
N GLY A 261 -6.84 12.99 13.62
CA GLY A 261 -6.29 11.68 13.99
C GLY A 261 -5.66 11.68 15.39
N ARG A 262 -4.92 12.73 15.75
CA ARG A 262 -4.30 12.86 17.08
C ARG A 262 -5.25 13.31 18.17
N GLU A 263 -6.32 14.02 17.82
CA GLU A 263 -7.41 14.30 18.76
C GLU A 263 -8.04 13.00 19.26
N THR A 264 -8.27 12.04 18.36
CA THR A 264 -8.78 10.71 18.73
C THR A 264 -7.73 9.80 19.36
N ARG A 265 -6.50 9.79 18.84
CA ARG A 265 -5.39 8.95 19.34
C ARG A 265 -4.13 9.80 19.54
N PRO A 266 -3.85 10.32 20.76
CA PRO A 266 -2.74 11.25 21.00
C PRO A 266 -1.35 10.72 20.65
N ASP A 267 -1.14 9.41 20.73
CA ASP A 267 0.11 8.70 20.41
C ASP A 267 0.15 8.16 18.97
N LEU A 268 -0.81 8.53 18.12
CA LEU A 268 -0.88 8.08 16.73
C LEU A 268 0.41 8.41 15.99
N LYS A 269 1.09 7.35 15.52
CA LYS A 269 2.27 7.46 14.66
C LYS A 269 1.81 7.89 13.26
N ILE A 270 2.33 9.00 12.76
CA ILE A 270 1.98 9.53 11.43
C ILE A 270 3.25 9.75 10.62
N GLY A 271 3.28 9.22 9.41
CA GLY A 271 4.34 9.53 8.46
C GLY A 271 3.82 9.82 7.07
N ILE A 272 4.75 9.97 6.14
CA ILE A 272 4.50 10.15 4.70
C ILE A 272 5.36 9.16 3.94
N CYS A 273 4.81 8.63 2.84
CA CYS A 273 5.57 7.83 1.89
C CYS A 273 5.38 8.35 0.46
N GLY A 274 6.34 8.06 -0.41
CA GLY A 274 6.30 8.44 -1.82
C GLY A 274 7.36 9.46 -2.21
N GLU A 275 7.13 10.14 -3.33
CA GLU A 275 8.12 11.06 -3.93
C GLU A 275 8.41 12.26 -3.02
N HIS A 276 7.35 12.85 -2.45
CA HIS A 276 7.41 14.00 -1.56
C HIS A 276 8.23 13.76 -0.28
N GLY A 277 8.30 12.51 0.20
CA GLY A 277 9.11 12.16 1.38
C GLY A 277 10.62 12.37 1.20
N GLY A 278 11.07 12.60 -0.04
CA GLY A 278 12.46 12.91 -0.37
C GLY A 278 12.69 14.32 -0.94
N ASP A 279 11.63 15.16 -1.00
CA ASP A 279 11.71 16.55 -1.43
C ASP A 279 11.92 17.47 -0.22
N PRO A 280 13.01 18.28 -0.16
CA PRO A 280 13.29 19.11 1.01
C PRO A 280 12.12 20.01 1.45
N LYS A 281 11.46 20.71 0.52
CA LYS A 281 10.34 21.61 0.89
C LYS A 281 9.17 20.84 1.49
N SER A 282 8.87 19.67 0.95
CA SER A 282 7.85 18.77 1.47
C SER A 282 8.23 18.20 2.84
N VAL A 283 9.50 17.85 3.06
CA VAL A 283 10.01 17.36 4.36
C VAL A 283 9.89 18.44 5.43
N TYR A 284 10.24 19.69 5.11
CA TYR A 284 10.04 20.84 6.00
C TYR A 284 8.57 20.99 6.40
N PHE A 285 7.66 20.94 5.42
CA PHE A 285 6.23 20.98 5.68
C PHE A 285 5.76 19.83 6.58
N CYS A 286 6.25 18.61 6.32
CA CYS A 286 5.94 17.45 7.16
C CYS A 286 6.39 17.65 8.62
N HIS A 287 7.55 18.28 8.83
CA HIS A 287 8.03 18.66 10.15
C HIS A 287 7.11 19.71 10.81
N GLU A 288 6.73 20.77 10.09
CA GLU A 288 5.83 21.84 10.58
C GLU A 288 4.49 21.28 11.08
N ILE A 289 3.90 20.35 10.33
CA ILE A 289 2.62 19.74 10.71
C ILE A 289 2.78 18.58 11.72
N GLY A 290 4.01 18.30 12.16
CA GLY A 290 4.30 17.37 13.23
C GLY A 290 4.27 15.89 12.84
N LEU A 291 4.58 15.51 11.61
CA LEU A 291 4.77 14.08 11.27
C LEU A 291 5.92 13.47 12.09
N ASN A 292 5.80 12.18 12.40
CA ASN A 292 6.83 11.41 13.12
C ASN A 292 7.99 10.99 12.20
N TYR A 293 7.73 10.75 10.91
CA TYR A 293 8.75 10.31 9.97
C TYR A 293 8.42 10.67 8.51
N VAL A 294 9.45 10.68 7.68
CA VAL A 294 9.34 10.70 6.21
C VAL A 294 9.97 9.43 5.63
N SER A 295 9.35 8.86 4.60
CA SER A 295 9.83 7.65 3.92
C SER A 295 10.01 7.92 2.43
N CYS A 296 11.20 7.63 1.90
CA CYS A 296 11.59 7.89 0.52
C CYS A 296 12.47 6.77 -0.04
N SER A 297 12.72 6.81 -1.36
CA SER A 297 13.60 5.84 -2.02
C SER A 297 15.03 5.89 -1.47
N PRO A 298 15.79 4.76 -1.50
CA PRO A 298 17.09 4.67 -0.82
C PRO A 298 18.08 5.80 -1.17
N ARG A 299 18.08 6.24 -2.44
CA ARG A 299 18.97 7.30 -2.93
C ARG A 299 18.63 8.69 -2.38
N ARG A 300 17.38 8.91 -1.94
CA ARG A 300 16.93 10.19 -1.37
C ARG A 300 17.06 10.25 0.15
N ILE A 301 17.38 9.15 0.83
CA ILE A 301 17.55 9.12 2.30
C ILE A 301 18.51 10.21 2.81
N PRO A 302 19.70 10.43 2.21
CA PRO A 302 20.60 11.48 2.69
C PRO A 302 20.00 12.89 2.58
N ILE A 303 19.24 13.15 1.51
CA ILE A 303 18.57 14.43 1.27
C ILE A 303 17.47 14.65 2.31
N ALA A 304 16.61 13.65 2.53
CA ALA A 304 15.53 13.72 3.52
C ALA A 304 16.08 13.94 4.94
N ARG A 305 17.18 13.27 5.30
CA ARG A 305 17.84 13.46 6.60
C ARG A 305 18.40 14.87 6.78
N LEU A 306 19.05 15.41 5.74
CA LEU A 306 19.58 16.77 5.78
C LEU A 306 18.43 17.79 5.92
N ALA A 307 17.39 17.66 5.09
CA ALA A 307 16.23 18.54 5.14
C ALA A 307 15.52 18.49 6.49
N ALA A 308 15.32 17.30 7.07
CA ALA A 308 14.71 17.15 8.40
C ALA A 308 15.56 17.79 9.50
N ALA A 309 16.89 17.67 9.44
CA ALA A 309 17.79 18.34 10.38
C ALA A 309 17.73 19.87 10.26
N GLN A 310 17.71 20.41 9.03
CA GLN A 310 17.60 21.84 8.82
C GLN A 310 16.24 22.39 9.28
N ALA A 311 15.15 21.67 9.00
CA ALA A 311 13.81 22.00 9.47
C ALA A 311 13.75 22.08 11.01
N ALA A 312 14.36 21.12 11.71
CA ALA A 312 14.42 21.13 13.17
C ALA A 312 15.23 22.32 13.71
N VAL A 313 16.39 22.64 13.12
CA VAL A 313 17.22 23.78 13.54
C VAL A 313 16.51 25.13 13.34
N GLU A 314 15.73 25.26 12.26
CA GLU A 314 14.96 26.48 11.99
C GLU A 314 13.73 26.62 12.89
N ALA A 315 13.15 25.50 13.36
CA ALA A 315 11.99 25.50 14.26
C ALA A 315 12.33 25.90 15.71
N GLY A 316 13.61 25.78 16.13
CA GLY A 316 14.11 26.16 17.47
C GLY A 316 14.39 24.97 18.37
#